data_AF-A0A3D9AK44-F1
#
_entry.id   AF-A0A3D9AK44-F1
#
_cell.length_a   1.000
_cell.length_b   1.000
_cell.length_c   1.000
_cell.angle_alpha   90.00
_cell.angle_beta   90.00
_cell.angle_gamma   90.00
#
_symmetry.space_group_name_H-M   'P 1'
#
loop_
_entity.id
_entity.type
_entity.pdbx_description
1 polymer ?
#
loop_
_entity_poly.entity_id
_entity_poly.type
_entity_poly.pdbx_seq_one_letter_code
_entity_poly.pdbx_strand_id
1 'polypeptide(L)'
;MTQNINLDEICISLFNKTKEMQKPFIEQDLGTLVLLATNYKLSQNKEYKELALVLYDKLLETIPEYDYSFSMLEGFDGVAWTIQYIKKCGVKDTSEEYDAIKDYLIESIESSINDDDFDFLYGATGKLNILLNGDDTAFLPKSVYFEYVHKIDNFFKDSIAENNEQELNLGFAHGLSSILLVLSKIYLKIAQEKHIKEIIQDIIAFYLSIQSQHPYYSYGRMYNPRNKTMDNSSQFAWCYGDPTIIYSLLHAADAIGMNNEKIIPSVKKLKNRNIENAGLINFEDYNFLNTSFCHGTSGIYTSLYKINKYVNIDNDLKYWEQQLLTHLNQQLSFKGKTIYFPKERQDENYTYTLDNQEMLNGLVGAALTLLTIKYKNNDWSDFMF
;
A
#
# COMPACT_ATOMS: atom_id res chain seq x y z
N MET A 1 9.08 -11.65 26.88
CA MET A 1 8.56 -12.89 26.27
C MET A 1 7.41 -12.49 25.36
N THR A 2 7.69 -12.21 24.08
CA THR A 2 6.65 -12.05 23.07
C THR A 2 5.99 -13.42 22.87
N GLN A 3 4.68 -13.51 23.10
CA GLN A 3 3.91 -14.69 22.68
C GLN A 3 4.10 -14.84 21.16
N ASN A 4 4.50 -16.03 20.72
CA ASN A 4 4.58 -16.36 19.30
C ASN A 4 3.16 -16.34 18.74
N ILE A 5 2.84 -15.35 17.90
CA ILE A 5 1.59 -15.34 17.14
C ILE A 5 1.57 -16.58 16.24
N ASN A 6 0.53 -17.40 16.36
CA ASN A 6 0.36 -18.59 15.55
C ASN A 6 -0.14 -18.23 14.15
N LEU A 7 0.79 -17.97 13.23
CA LEU A 7 0.47 -17.60 11.85
C LEU A 7 -0.30 -18.71 11.11
N ASP A 8 -0.02 -19.98 11.41
CA ASP A 8 -0.69 -21.11 10.77
C ASP A 8 -2.19 -21.11 11.12
N GLU A 9 -2.53 -20.84 12.38
CA GLU A 9 -3.91 -20.71 12.84
C GLU A 9 -4.65 -19.53 12.16
N ILE A 10 -3.97 -18.42 11.90
CA ILE A 10 -4.52 -17.28 11.16
C ILE A 10 -4.79 -17.68 9.71
N CYS A 11 -3.80 -18.29 9.03
CA CYS A 11 -3.92 -18.71 7.63
C CYS A 11 -5.08 -19.70 7.43
N ILE A 12 -5.19 -20.72 8.29
CA ILE A 12 -6.27 -21.70 8.22
C ILE A 12 -7.63 -21.06 8.52
N SER A 13 -7.71 -20.13 9.48
CA SER A 13 -8.96 -19.42 9.77
C SER A 13 -9.42 -18.55 8.59
N LEU A 14 -8.50 -17.89 7.89
CA LEU A 14 -8.82 -17.06 6.72
C LEU A 14 -9.21 -17.93 5.53
N PHE A 15 -8.45 -19.00 5.26
CA PHE A 15 -8.78 -19.97 4.21
C PHE A 15 -10.21 -20.52 4.36
N ASN A 16 -10.61 -20.91 5.58
CA ASN A 16 -11.95 -21.46 5.81
C ASN A 16 -13.09 -20.46 5.53
N LYS A 17 -12.84 -19.15 5.67
CA LYS A 17 -13.80 -18.10 5.32
C LYS A 17 -13.86 -17.84 3.81
N THR A 18 -12.71 -17.96 3.15
CA THR A 18 -12.52 -17.60 1.75
C THR A 18 -12.68 -18.76 0.77
N LYS A 19 -12.72 -20.02 1.21
CA LYS A 19 -12.74 -21.20 0.32
C LYS A 19 -13.88 -21.24 -0.71
N GLU A 20 -14.98 -20.54 -0.45
CA GLU A 20 -16.11 -20.41 -1.40
C GLU A 20 -15.98 -19.20 -2.34
N MET A 21 -15.03 -18.31 -2.08
CA MET A 21 -14.72 -17.07 -2.79
C MET A 21 -15.96 -16.25 -3.19
N GLN A 22 -16.48 -15.49 -2.24
CA GLN A 22 -17.66 -14.65 -2.42
C GLN A 22 -17.33 -13.21 -2.82
N LYS A 23 -16.09 -12.77 -2.65
CA LYS A 23 -15.66 -11.41 -2.96
C LYS A 23 -14.26 -11.48 -3.57
N PRO A 24 -14.13 -11.75 -4.89
CA PRO A 24 -12.86 -12.04 -5.56
C PRO A 24 -12.02 -10.78 -5.77
N PHE A 25 -11.72 -10.08 -4.68
CA PHE A 25 -11.01 -8.81 -4.62
C PHE A 25 -9.85 -8.92 -3.63
N ILE A 26 -8.79 -8.15 -3.85
CA ILE A 26 -7.62 -8.15 -2.95
C ILE A 26 -8.00 -7.66 -1.56
N GLU A 27 -8.90 -6.68 -1.50
CA GLU A 27 -9.38 -6.20 -0.21
C GLU A 27 -10.10 -7.28 0.59
N GLN A 28 -10.57 -8.36 -0.04
CA GLN A 28 -11.22 -9.48 0.65
C GLN A 28 -10.56 -10.83 0.32
N ASP A 29 -11.21 -11.68 -0.49
CA ASP A 29 -10.81 -13.09 -0.61
C ASP A 29 -9.47 -13.29 -1.30
N LEU A 30 -9.12 -12.46 -2.29
CA LEU A 30 -7.80 -12.56 -2.93
C LEU A 30 -6.67 -12.19 -2.00
N GLY A 31 -6.91 -11.36 -0.98
CA GLY A 31 -5.94 -11.09 0.07
C GLY A 31 -5.50 -12.37 0.78
N THR A 32 -6.42 -13.28 1.07
CA THR A 32 -6.11 -14.59 1.66
C THR A 32 -5.30 -15.46 0.69
N LEU A 33 -5.64 -15.48 -0.60
CA LEU A 33 -4.87 -16.19 -1.61
C LEU A 33 -3.42 -15.66 -1.70
N VAL A 34 -3.25 -14.34 -1.71
CA VAL A 34 -1.94 -13.67 -1.70
C VAL A 34 -1.14 -14.02 -0.45
N LEU A 35 -1.80 -14.06 0.73
CA LEU A 35 -1.18 -14.49 1.98
C LEU A 35 -0.66 -15.93 1.90
N LEU A 36 -1.47 -16.87 1.43
CA LEU A 36 -1.09 -18.28 1.33
C LEU A 36 0.04 -18.49 0.32
N ALA A 37 -0.05 -17.85 -0.85
CA ALA A 37 1.00 -17.89 -1.87
C ALA A 37 2.33 -17.31 -1.35
N THR A 38 2.27 -16.18 -0.63
CA THR A 38 3.44 -15.55 -0.01
C THR A 38 4.04 -16.47 1.06
N ASN A 39 3.20 -17.06 1.91
CA ASN A 39 3.66 -17.97 2.95
C ASN A 39 4.31 -19.21 2.34
N TYR A 40 3.75 -19.78 1.26
CA TYR A 40 4.40 -20.86 0.51
C TYR A 40 5.78 -20.43 -0.03
N LYS A 41 5.85 -19.29 -0.74
CA LYS A 41 7.12 -18.78 -1.30
C LYS A 41 8.21 -18.67 -0.24
N LEU A 42 7.88 -18.15 0.94
CA LEU A 42 8.85 -17.88 1.99
C LEU A 42 9.17 -19.10 2.87
N SER A 43 8.18 -19.95 3.16
CA SER A 43 8.34 -21.11 4.04
C SER A 43 8.71 -22.40 3.32
N GLN A 44 8.41 -22.49 2.02
CA GLN A 44 8.44 -23.71 1.20
C GLN A 44 7.55 -24.85 1.74
N ASN A 45 6.60 -24.55 2.64
CA ASN A 45 5.62 -25.53 3.13
C ASN A 45 4.55 -25.80 2.06
N LYS A 46 4.49 -27.06 1.59
CA LYS A 46 3.59 -27.51 0.54
C LYS A 46 2.11 -27.41 0.91
N GLU A 47 1.76 -27.45 2.19
CA GLU A 47 0.37 -27.26 2.64
C GLU A 47 -0.16 -25.89 2.20
N TYR A 48 0.64 -24.82 2.32
CA TYR A 48 0.25 -23.50 1.84
C TYR A 48 0.12 -23.42 0.32
N LYS A 49 0.92 -24.19 -0.42
CA LYS A 49 0.77 -24.32 -1.87
C LYS A 49 -0.56 -24.97 -2.22
N GLU A 50 -0.93 -26.06 -1.54
CA GLU A 50 -2.20 -26.77 -1.76
C GLU A 50 -3.39 -25.87 -1.46
N LEU A 51 -3.38 -25.15 -0.33
CA LEU A 51 -4.44 -24.19 0.00
C LEU A 51 -4.54 -23.04 -1.01
N ALA A 52 -3.39 -22.51 -1.46
CA ALA A 52 -3.36 -21.47 -2.49
C ALA A 52 -3.90 -21.97 -3.84
N LEU A 53 -3.60 -23.23 -4.23
CA LEU A 53 -4.15 -23.83 -5.44
C LEU A 53 -5.67 -23.99 -5.36
N VAL A 54 -6.21 -24.42 -4.22
CA VAL A 54 -7.67 -24.50 -4.03
C VAL A 54 -8.34 -23.14 -4.23
N LEU A 55 -7.80 -22.07 -3.63
CA LEU A 55 -8.35 -20.73 -3.82
C LEU A 55 -8.13 -20.20 -5.24
N TYR A 56 -7.01 -20.55 -5.89
CA TYR A 56 -6.76 -20.15 -7.27
C TYR A 56 -7.72 -20.82 -8.25
N ASP A 57 -7.99 -22.11 -8.10
CA ASP A 57 -8.97 -22.81 -8.93
C ASP A 57 -10.37 -22.22 -8.72
N LYS A 58 -10.72 -21.88 -7.46
CA LYS A 58 -11.96 -21.17 -7.14
C LYS A 58 -12.03 -19.78 -7.80
N LEU A 59 -10.92 -19.04 -7.84
CA LEU A 59 -10.85 -17.76 -8.55
C LEU A 59 -11.22 -17.90 -10.03
N LEU A 60 -10.69 -18.91 -10.71
CA LEU A 60 -10.98 -19.13 -12.13
C LEU A 60 -12.46 -19.45 -12.38
N GLU A 61 -13.14 -20.11 -11.44
CA GLU A 61 -14.58 -20.34 -11.49
C GLU A 61 -15.38 -19.05 -11.25
N THR A 62 -14.90 -18.18 -10.36
CA THR A 62 -15.64 -16.99 -9.91
C THR A 62 -15.47 -15.79 -10.84
N ILE A 63 -14.32 -15.62 -11.53
CA ILE A 63 -14.07 -14.47 -12.43
C ILE A 63 -15.23 -14.22 -13.42
N PRO A 64 -15.75 -15.22 -14.15
CA PRO A 64 -16.81 -14.96 -15.12
C PRO A 64 -18.16 -14.54 -14.51
N GLU A 65 -18.35 -14.70 -13.20
CA GLU A 65 -19.62 -14.43 -12.51
C GLU A 65 -19.73 -12.99 -11.99
N TYR A 66 -18.63 -12.23 -11.99
CA TYR A 66 -18.56 -10.89 -11.42
C TYR A 66 -18.45 -9.80 -12.49
N ASP A 67 -19.15 -8.69 -12.26
CA ASP A 67 -18.96 -7.45 -13.00
C ASP A 67 -17.90 -6.61 -12.26
N TYR A 68 -16.70 -6.55 -12.83
CA TYR A 68 -15.56 -5.91 -12.18
C TYR A 68 -15.45 -4.44 -12.54
N SER A 69 -15.25 -3.61 -11.51
CA SER A 69 -14.76 -2.25 -11.71
C SER A 69 -13.27 -2.25 -12.08
N PHE A 70 -12.78 -1.12 -12.59
CA PHE A 70 -11.36 -0.86 -12.78
C PHE A 70 -10.76 -0.23 -11.52
N SER A 71 -10.22 -1.05 -10.64
CA SER A 71 -9.45 -0.61 -9.46
C SER A 71 -8.50 -1.70 -8.96
N MET A 72 -7.50 -1.32 -8.17
CA MET A 72 -6.51 -2.25 -7.62
C MET A 72 -7.09 -3.17 -6.54
N LEU A 73 -7.83 -2.61 -5.59
CA LEU A 73 -8.25 -3.35 -4.40
C LEU A 73 -9.57 -4.09 -4.57
N GLU A 74 -10.50 -3.51 -5.32
CA GLU A 74 -11.90 -3.96 -5.46
C GLU A 74 -12.30 -4.17 -6.93
N GLY A 75 -11.30 -4.33 -7.80
CA GLY A 75 -11.51 -4.37 -9.25
C GLY A 75 -10.63 -5.39 -9.95
N PHE A 76 -10.74 -5.40 -11.28
CA PHE A 76 -10.10 -6.37 -12.15
C PHE A 76 -8.57 -6.27 -12.13
N ASP A 77 -8.02 -5.07 -11.90
CA ASP A 77 -6.57 -4.85 -11.88
C ASP A 77 -5.90 -5.67 -10.76
N GLY A 78 -6.58 -5.79 -9.61
CA GLY A 78 -6.14 -6.65 -8.50
C GLY A 78 -6.16 -8.14 -8.86
N VAL A 79 -7.14 -8.58 -9.63
CA VAL A 79 -7.21 -9.96 -10.14
C VAL A 79 -6.00 -10.24 -11.04
N ALA A 80 -5.73 -9.33 -12.00
CA ALA A 80 -4.61 -9.44 -12.91
C ALA A 80 -3.25 -9.47 -12.20
N TRP A 81 -3.07 -8.62 -11.18
CA TRP A 81 -1.87 -8.67 -10.34
C TRP A 81 -1.77 -9.98 -9.56
N THR A 82 -2.88 -10.46 -8.97
CA THR A 82 -2.89 -11.69 -8.18
C THR A 82 -2.45 -12.88 -9.04
N ILE A 83 -2.95 -13.00 -10.27
CA ILE A 83 -2.59 -14.07 -11.21
C ILE A 83 -1.08 -14.08 -11.48
N GLN A 84 -0.48 -12.92 -11.75
CA GLN A 84 0.99 -12.81 -11.90
C GLN A 84 1.72 -13.18 -10.62
N TYR A 85 1.21 -12.73 -9.47
CA TYR A 85 1.83 -12.96 -8.17
C TYR A 85 1.85 -14.44 -7.78
N ILE A 86 0.83 -15.23 -8.17
CA ILE A 86 0.81 -16.69 -8.01
C ILE A 86 1.98 -17.36 -8.74
N LYS A 87 2.28 -16.93 -9.97
CA LYS A 87 3.47 -17.38 -10.71
C LYS A 87 4.76 -16.92 -10.04
N LYS A 88 4.86 -15.66 -9.61
CA LYS A 88 6.02 -15.12 -8.86
C LYS A 88 6.30 -15.91 -7.57
N CYS A 89 5.27 -16.46 -6.92
CA CYS A 89 5.39 -17.31 -5.74
C CYS A 89 5.70 -18.78 -6.04
N GLY A 90 5.73 -19.19 -7.30
CA GLY A 90 5.97 -20.58 -7.70
C GLY A 90 4.83 -21.54 -7.36
N VAL A 91 3.62 -21.02 -7.12
CA VAL A 91 2.44 -21.83 -6.82
C VAL A 91 2.01 -22.60 -8.08
N LYS A 92 1.81 -21.89 -9.20
CA LYS A 92 1.41 -22.41 -10.51
C LYS A 92 1.98 -21.50 -11.60
N ASP A 93 2.28 -22.06 -12.78
CA ASP A 93 2.54 -21.24 -13.96
C ASP A 93 1.21 -20.72 -14.50
N THR A 94 1.02 -19.40 -14.45
CA THR A 94 -0.23 -18.72 -14.80
C THR A 94 -0.09 -17.86 -16.06
N SER A 95 0.91 -18.17 -16.89
CA SER A 95 1.25 -17.36 -18.07
C SER A 95 0.09 -17.27 -19.07
N GLU A 96 -0.60 -18.38 -19.33
CA GLU A 96 -1.72 -18.42 -20.27
C GLU A 96 -2.92 -17.61 -19.77
N GLU A 97 -3.26 -17.74 -18.49
CA GLU A 97 -4.35 -16.98 -17.87
C GLU A 97 -4.03 -15.48 -17.84
N TYR A 98 -2.78 -15.11 -17.55
CA TYR A 98 -2.37 -13.70 -17.57
C TYR A 98 -2.39 -13.11 -18.98
N ASP A 99 -1.88 -13.85 -19.98
CA ASP A 99 -1.90 -13.44 -21.38
C ASP A 99 -3.33 -13.21 -21.90
N ALA A 100 -4.30 -13.95 -21.40
CA ALA A 100 -5.71 -13.80 -21.77
C ALA A 100 -6.38 -12.53 -21.21
N ILE A 101 -5.85 -11.96 -20.12
CA ILE A 101 -6.48 -10.82 -19.42
C ILE A 101 -5.65 -9.54 -19.44
N LYS A 102 -4.39 -9.59 -19.87
CA LYS A 102 -3.49 -8.43 -19.81
C LYS A 102 -3.99 -7.22 -20.61
N ASP A 103 -4.69 -7.44 -21.72
CA ASP A 103 -5.21 -6.36 -22.56
C ASP A 103 -6.27 -5.54 -21.80
N TYR A 104 -7.07 -6.17 -20.93
CA TYR A 104 -8.01 -5.46 -20.05
C TYR A 104 -7.30 -4.59 -19.00
N LEU A 105 -6.14 -5.03 -18.48
CA LEU A 105 -5.33 -4.21 -17.58
C LEU A 105 -4.76 -2.99 -18.32
N ILE A 106 -4.35 -3.14 -19.58
CA ILE A 106 -3.87 -2.03 -20.41
C ILE A 106 -5.02 -1.04 -20.67
N GLU A 107 -6.19 -1.52 -21.07
CA GLU A 107 -7.38 -0.69 -21.28
C GLU A 107 -7.77 0.07 -20.01
N SER A 108 -7.74 -0.59 -18.85
CA SER A 108 -8.00 0.02 -17.54
C SER A 108 -7.02 1.16 -17.20
N ILE A 109 -5.73 1.00 -17.53
CA ILE A 109 -4.71 2.05 -17.36
C ILE A 109 -4.98 3.22 -18.29
N GLU A 110 -5.19 2.95 -19.57
CA GLU A 110 -5.46 3.99 -20.58
C GLU A 110 -6.73 4.77 -20.25
N SER A 111 -7.80 4.10 -19.80
CA SER A 111 -9.02 4.75 -19.33
C SER A 111 -8.75 5.71 -18.19
N SER A 112 -8.08 5.29 -17.11
CA SER A 112 -7.78 6.17 -15.98
C SER A 112 -6.87 7.34 -16.36
N ILE A 113 -5.91 7.13 -17.27
CA ILE A 113 -5.08 8.24 -17.80
C ILE A 113 -5.95 9.23 -18.56
N ASN A 114 -6.85 8.75 -19.42
CA ASN A 114 -7.76 9.60 -20.19
C ASN A 114 -8.68 10.42 -19.29
N ASP A 115 -9.17 9.82 -18.20
CA ASP A 115 -10.09 10.43 -17.23
C ASP A 115 -9.39 11.34 -16.19
N ASP A 116 -8.07 11.51 -16.28
CA ASP A 116 -7.24 12.24 -15.30
C ASP A 116 -7.37 11.71 -13.86
N ASP A 117 -7.66 10.40 -13.72
CA ASP A 117 -7.72 9.73 -12.43
C ASP A 117 -6.34 9.16 -12.06
N PHE A 118 -5.63 9.90 -11.21
CA PHE A 118 -4.28 9.55 -10.75
C PHE A 118 -4.24 8.93 -9.35
N ASP A 119 -5.38 8.50 -8.80
CA ASP A 119 -5.44 7.84 -7.50
C ASP A 119 -4.61 6.54 -7.48
N PHE A 120 -4.06 6.16 -6.32
CA PHE A 120 -3.28 4.92 -6.21
C PHE A 120 -4.15 3.68 -6.04
N LEU A 121 -5.27 3.76 -5.34
CA LEU A 121 -6.15 2.60 -5.13
C LEU A 121 -7.10 2.38 -6.30
N TYR A 122 -7.53 3.46 -6.95
CA TYR A 122 -8.57 3.45 -7.97
C TYR A 122 -8.08 3.87 -9.37
N GLY A 123 -7.06 4.72 -9.43
CA GLY A 123 -6.62 5.38 -10.67
C GLY A 123 -5.39 4.78 -11.34
N ALA A 124 -4.86 5.51 -12.32
CA ALA A 124 -3.76 5.11 -13.20
C ALA A 124 -2.46 4.85 -12.43
N THR A 125 -2.19 5.60 -11.36
CA THR A 125 -0.94 5.50 -10.58
C THR A 125 -0.76 4.10 -10.02
N GLY A 126 -1.81 3.55 -9.42
CA GLY A 126 -1.81 2.20 -8.89
C GLY A 126 -1.68 1.11 -9.94
N LYS A 127 -2.44 1.26 -11.03
CA LYS A 127 -2.46 0.29 -12.13
C LYS A 127 -1.11 0.25 -12.86
N LEU A 128 -0.45 1.39 -13.03
CA LEU A 128 0.93 1.46 -13.52
C LEU A 128 1.90 0.81 -12.53
N ASN A 129 1.69 0.97 -11.21
CA ASN A 129 2.51 0.31 -10.20
C ASN A 129 2.50 -1.23 -10.33
N ILE A 130 1.33 -1.83 -10.63
CA ILE A 130 1.19 -3.27 -10.91
C ILE A 130 2.16 -3.69 -12.02
N LEU A 131 2.12 -3.01 -13.18
CA LEU A 131 2.97 -3.33 -14.32
C LEU A 131 4.45 -3.11 -14.02
N LEU A 132 4.79 -1.99 -13.37
CA LEU A 132 6.18 -1.62 -13.12
C LEU A 132 6.89 -2.59 -12.16
N ASN A 133 6.16 -3.27 -11.29
CA ASN A 133 6.69 -4.29 -10.39
C ASN A 133 6.72 -5.71 -10.99
N GLY A 134 6.13 -5.92 -12.16
CA GLY A 134 6.21 -7.17 -12.91
C GLY A 134 7.48 -7.29 -13.77
N ASP A 135 7.67 -8.48 -14.35
CA ASP A 135 8.70 -8.74 -15.36
C ASP A 135 8.32 -8.17 -16.75
N ASP A 136 7.07 -7.72 -16.88
CA ASP A 136 6.38 -7.42 -18.13
C ASP A 136 6.33 -5.92 -18.45
N THR A 137 7.38 -5.18 -18.12
CA THR A 137 7.44 -3.73 -18.47
C THR A 137 7.62 -3.44 -19.95
N ALA A 138 7.75 -4.47 -20.78
CA ALA A 138 7.80 -4.38 -22.23
C ALA A 138 6.41 -4.35 -22.90
N PHE A 139 5.32 -4.52 -22.14
CA PHE A 139 3.98 -4.73 -22.72
C PHE A 139 3.18 -3.43 -22.92
N LEU A 140 3.40 -2.41 -22.10
CA LEU A 140 2.76 -1.11 -22.30
C LEU A 140 3.57 -0.31 -23.34
N PRO A 141 2.94 0.24 -24.40
CA PRO A 141 3.63 1.13 -25.32
C PRO A 141 4.25 2.31 -24.56
N LYS A 142 5.50 2.68 -24.91
CA LYS A 142 6.19 3.82 -24.27
C LYS A 142 5.35 5.10 -24.29
N SER A 143 4.52 5.29 -25.32
CA SER A 143 3.60 6.41 -25.44
C SER A 143 2.64 6.55 -24.27
N VAL A 144 2.12 5.45 -23.72
CA VAL A 144 1.16 5.50 -22.59
C VAL A 144 1.85 6.02 -21.33
N TYR A 145 3.09 5.58 -21.06
CA TYR A 145 3.86 6.14 -19.96
C TYR A 145 4.18 7.63 -20.15
N PHE A 146 4.51 8.05 -21.37
CA PHE A 146 4.75 9.46 -21.66
C PHE A 146 3.49 10.31 -21.53
N GLU A 147 2.33 9.77 -21.90
CA GLU A 147 1.04 10.41 -21.72
C GLU A 147 0.73 10.61 -20.23
N TYR A 148 0.89 9.57 -19.41
CA TYR A 148 0.77 9.68 -17.95
C TYR A 148 1.71 10.76 -17.40
N VAL A 149 2.99 10.74 -17.77
CA VAL A 149 3.99 11.73 -17.33
C VAL A 149 3.56 13.15 -17.70
N HIS A 150 3.10 13.36 -18.93
CA HIS A 150 2.67 14.68 -19.41
C HIS A 150 1.44 15.18 -18.63
N LYS A 151 0.46 14.32 -18.40
CA LYS A 151 -0.73 14.66 -17.62
C LYS A 151 -0.41 14.93 -16.15
N ILE A 152 0.48 14.16 -15.54
CA ILE A 152 0.96 14.41 -14.17
C ILE A 152 1.68 15.75 -14.05
N ASP A 153 2.48 16.15 -15.04
CA ASP A 153 3.15 17.45 -15.04
C ASP A 153 2.13 18.61 -15.00
N ASN A 154 1.08 18.52 -15.83
CA ASN A 154 0.00 19.51 -15.83
C ASN A 154 -0.79 19.48 -14.50
N PHE A 155 -1.22 18.28 -14.08
CA PHE A 155 -1.94 18.08 -12.82
C PHE A 155 -1.18 18.67 -11.62
N PHE A 156 0.12 18.41 -11.53
CA PHE A 156 0.94 18.90 -10.42
C PHE A 156 1.04 20.43 -10.44
N LYS A 157 1.31 21.04 -11.60
CA LYS A 157 1.39 22.50 -11.75
C LYS A 157 0.07 23.17 -11.37
N ASP A 158 -1.05 22.63 -11.83
CA ASP A 158 -2.38 23.14 -11.50
C ASP A 158 -2.70 22.95 -10.01
N SER A 159 -2.33 21.82 -9.43
CA SER A 159 -2.59 21.47 -8.02
C SER A 159 -1.88 22.39 -7.01
N ILE A 160 -0.74 22.98 -7.39
CA ILE A 160 0.02 23.90 -6.53
C ILE A 160 -0.22 25.39 -6.85
N ALA A 161 -1.01 25.69 -7.89
CA ALA A 161 -1.27 27.05 -8.32
C ALA A 161 -2.18 27.78 -7.31
N GLU A 162 -1.85 29.04 -6.98
CA GLU A 162 -2.56 29.82 -5.95
C GLU A 162 -4.05 30.05 -6.25
N ASN A 163 -4.44 29.96 -7.52
CA ASN A 163 -5.82 30.10 -7.97
C ASN A 163 -6.61 28.77 -7.94
N ASN A 164 -5.99 27.64 -7.58
CA ASN A 164 -6.69 26.39 -7.43
C ASN A 164 -7.49 26.37 -6.12
N GLU A 165 -8.76 25.99 -6.21
CA GLU A 165 -9.67 25.91 -5.07
C GLU A 165 -9.68 24.52 -4.42
N GLN A 166 -9.11 23.51 -5.09
CA GLN A 166 -9.02 22.14 -4.59
C GLN A 166 -7.77 21.94 -3.75
N GLU A 167 -7.92 21.20 -2.64
CA GLU A 167 -6.79 20.79 -1.83
C GLU A 167 -6.08 19.60 -2.47
N LEU A 168 -4.75 19.64 -2.50
CA LEU A 168 -3.89 18.58 -2.99
C LEU A 168 -3.69 17.52 -1.91
N ASN A 169 -4.01 16.27 -2.25
CA ASN A 169 -3.72 15.13 -1.38
C ASN A 169 -2.21 14.83 -1.36
N LEU A 170 -1.61 14.87 -0.18
CA LEU A 170 -0.19 14.61 0.04
C LEU A 170 0.11 13.14 0.37
N GLY A 171 -0.93 12.36 0.68
CA GLY A 171 -0.84 10.98 1.12
C GLY A 171 -0.41 10.02 0.02
N PHE A 172 -0.23 8.77 0.41
CA PHE A 172 0.18 7.69 -0.50
C PHE A 172 -1.03 7.04 -1.17
N ALA A 173 -2.08 6.74 -0.40
CA ALA A 173 -3.25 6.04 -0.93
C ALA A 173 -3.98 6.83 -2.03
N HIS A 174 -3.92 8.17 -1.99
CA HIS A 174 -4.78 9.03 -2.79
C HIS A 174 -4.06 10.26 -3.38
N GLY A 175 -2.73 10.31 -3.33
CA GLY A 175 -2.05 11.59 -3.46
C GLY A 175 -0.65 11.55 -4.06
N LEU A 176 0.00 12.70 -3.95
CA LEU A 176 1.25 13.02 -4.61
C LEU A 176 2.40 12.07 -4.25
N SER A 177 2.35 11.42 -3.10
CA SER A 177 3.42 10.54 -2.62
C SER A 177 3.54 9.26 -3.45
N SER A 178 2.43 8.65 -3.84
CA SER A 178 2.44 7.47 -4.70
C SER A 178 2.75 7.83 -6.15
N ILE A 179 2.25 8.98 -6.63
CA ILE A 179 2.63 9.55 -7.93
C ILE A 179 4.15 9.70 -8.01
N LEU A 180 4.78 10.29 -7.00
CA LEU A 180 6.24 10.44 -6.94
C LEU A 180 6.97 9.09 -7.02
N LEU A 181 6.48 8.08 -6.29
CA LEU A 181 7.05 6.75 -6.30
C LEU A 181 6.94 6.12 -7.70
N VAL A 182 5.77 6.18 -8.32
CA VAL A 182 5.52 5.62 -9.66
C VAL A 182 6.34 6.34 -10.73
N LEU A 183 6.41 7.68 -10.71
CA LEU A 183 7.29 8.44 -11.60
C LEU A 183 8.75 7.99 -11.50
N SER A 184 9.23 7.74 -10.28
CA SER A 184 10.61 7.26 -10.10
C SER A 184 10.83 5.85 -10.65
N LYS A 185 9.83 4.95 -10.56
CA LYS A 185 9.86 3.63 -11.19
C LYS A 185 9.83 3.73 -12.72
N ILE A 186 8.98 4.60 -13.27
CA ILE A 186 8.94 4.90 -14.71
C ILE A 186 10.30 5.42 -15.18
N TYR A 187 10.88 6.40 -14.48
CA TYR A 187 12.19 6.97 -14.78
C TYR A 187 13.26 5.87 -14.90
N LEU A 188 13.32 4.97 -13.90
CA LEU A 188 14.30 3.88 -13.89
C LEU A 188 14.07 2.84 -14.98
N LYS A 189 12.82 2.55 -15.34
CA LYS A 189 12.51 1.43 -16.24
C LYS A 189 12.53 1.76 -17.72
N ILE A 190 11.98 2.89 -18.15
CA ILE A 190 11.64 3.01 -19.58
C ILE A 190 12.41 4.06 -20.37
N ALA A 191 13.06 5.03 -19.72
CA ALA A 191 13.63 6.13 -20.50
C ALA A 191 14.69 7.01 -19.80
N GLN A 192 14.74 7.07 -18.46
CA GLN A 192 15.58 8.03 -17.72
C GLN A 192 15.54 9.46 -18.30
N GLU A 193 14.39 9.85 -18.83
CA GLU A 193 14.25 11.08 -19.61
C GLU A 193 14.40 12.29 -18.72
N LYS A 194 15.05 13.32 -19.29
CA LYS A 194 15.32 14.56 -18.58
C LYS A 194 14.04 15.20 -18.02
N HIS A 195 12.96 15.18 -18.81
CA HIS A 195 11.68 15.75 -18.40
C HIS A 195 11.06 15.03 -17.19
N ILE A 196 11.12 13.69 -17.14
CA ILE A 196 10.63 12.92 -15.99
C ILE A 196 11.44 13.27 -14.74
N LYS A 197 12.77 13.39 -14.89
CA LYS A 197 13.65 13.80 -13.80
C LYS A 197 13.32 15.20 -13.27
N GLU A 198 13.02 16.15 -14.14
CA GLU A 198 12.62 17.51 -13.76
C GLU A 198 11.32 17.50 -12.95
N ILE A 199 10.30 16.76 -13.38
CA ILE A 199 9.04 16.61 -12.62
C ILE A 199 9.29 16.00 -11.24
N ILE A 200 10.10 14.94 -11.16
CA ILE A 200 10.48 14.32 -9.87
C ILE A 200 11.18 15.35 -8.97
N GLN A 201 12.10 16.14 -9.52
CA GLN A 201 12.80 17.17 -8.77
C GLN A 201 11.86 18.27 -8.26
N ASP A 202 10.89 18.68 -9.07
CA ASP A 202 9.91 19.69 -8.71
C ASP A 202 8.97 19.20 -7.59
N ILE A 203 8.50 17.94 -7.67
CA ILE A 203 7.69 17.33 -6.61
C ILE A 203 8.49 17.19 -5.30
N ILE A 204 9.75 16.75 -5.37
CA ILE A 204 10.64 16.69 -4.19
C ILE A 204 10.81 18.09 -3.61
N ALA A 205 11.10 19.10 -4.45
CA ALA A 205 11.29 20.47 -4.00
C ALA A 205 10.03 21.04 -3.33
N PHE A 206 8.85 20.71 -3.87
CA PHE A 206 7.56 21.07 -3.27
C PHE A 206 7.39 20.47 -1.88
N TYR A 207 7.56 19.15 -1.71
CA TYR A 207 7.50 18.53 -0.38
C TYR A 207 8.48 19.19 0.60
N LEU A 208 9.73 19.42 0.18
CA LEU A 208 10.72 20.09 1.01
C LEU A 208 10.30 21.52 1.41
N SER A 209 9.53 22.21 0.57
CA SER A 209 9.06 23.58 0.83
C SER A 209 7.91 23.66 1.85
N ILE A 210 7.11 22.60 1.97
CA ILE A 210 5.91 22.56 2.83
C ILE A 210 6.13 21.85 4.17
N GLN A 211 7.38 21.48 4.49
CA GLN A 211 7.72 20.79 5.73
C GLN A 211 7.20 21.56 6.95
N SER A 212 6.35 20.89 7.74
CA SER A 212 5.83 21.43 8.99
C SER A 212 6.96 21.74 9.97
N GLN A 213 6.76 22.73 10.84
CA GLN A 213 7.63 23.00 11.99
C GLN A 213 7.25 22.17 13.23
N HIS A 214 6.21 21.33 13.15
CA HIS A 214 5.77 20.48 14.25
C HIS A 214 6.90 19.53 14.71
N PRO A 215 7.07 19.28 16.02
CA PRO A 215 8.17 18.46 16.54
C PRO A 215 8.11 17.00 16.09
N TYR A 216 6.91 16.47 15.86
CA TYR A 216 6.71 15.05 15.58
C TYR A 216 6.52 14.72 14.11
N TYR A 217 6.06 15.65 13.27
CA TYR A 217 5.75 15.32 11.88
C TYR A 217 6.24 16.35 10.89
N SER A 218 6.48 15.90 9.66
CA SER A 218 6.89 16.74 8.54
C SER A 218 5.73 17.08 7.64
N TYR A 219 4.81 16.14 7.43
CA TYR A 219 3.75 16.25 6.43
C TYR A 219 2.38 15.88 7.02
N GLY A 220 1.36 16.64 6.62
CA GLY A 220 -0.05 16.37 6.85
C GLY A 220 -0.64 15.52 5.73
N ARG A 221 -1.97 15.55 5.62
CA ARG A 221 -2.75 14.84 4.60
C ARG A 221 -3.04 15.68 3.37
N MET A 222 -3.32 16.97 3.57
CA MET A 222 -3.83 17.86 2.53
C MET A 222 -3.00 19.14 2.49
N TYR A 223 -2.79 19.67 1.28
CA TYR A 223 -2.20 20.97 1.03
C TYR A 223 -3.22 21.88 0.35
N ASN A 224 -3.39 23.07 0.91
CA ASN A 224 -4.23 24.10 0.33
C ASN A 224 -3.34 25.12 -0.39
N PRO A 225 -3.40 25.19 -1.74
CA PRO A 225 -2.50 26.03 -2.52
C PRO A 225 -2.82 27.52 -2.39
N ARG A 226 -4.07 27.89 -2.12
CA ARG A 226 -4.52 29.29 -1.99
C ARG A 226 -3.90 30.00 -0.79
N ASN A 227 -3.86 29.32 0.35
CA ASN A 227 -3.28 29.88 1.58
C ASN A 227 -1.86 29.34 1.85
N LYS A 228 -1.36 28.43 1.00
CA LYS A 228 -0.07 27.76 1.12
C LYS A 228 0.10 27.08 2.48
N THR A 229 -0.96 26.47 2.96
CA THR A 229 -0.96 25.76 4.25
C THR A 229 -1.21 24.28 4.07
N MET A 230 -0.75 23.52 5.04
CA MET A 230 -0.99 22.09 5.16
C MET A 230 -1.82 21.86 6.41
N ASP A 231 -2.68 20.84 6.40
CA ASP A 231 -3.45 20.49 7.58
C ASP A 231 -2.54 20.06 8.75
N ASN A 232 -2.97 20.37 9.98
CA ASN A 232 -2.21 20.06 11.20
C ASN A 232 -2.40 18.61 11.68
N SER A 233 -2.84 17.70 10.81
CA SER A 233 -3.06 16.29 11.12
C SER A 233 -2.11 15.40 10.34
N SER A 234 -1.08 14.88 11.01
CA SER A 234 -0.22 13.83 10.46
C SER A 234 -0.51 12.50 11.14
N GLN A 235 -1.34 11.68 10.49
CA GLN A 235 -1.47 10.29 10.86
C GLN A 235 -0.14 9.58 10.55
N PHE A 236 0.37 8.76 11.45
CA PHE A 236 1.53 7.91 11.16
C PHE A 236 1.03 6.62 10.54
N ALA A 237 0.68 6.65 9.25
CA ALA A 237 0.01 5.55 8.58
C ALA A 237 0.63 5.24 7.21
N TRP A 238 0.21 4.13 6.61
CA TRP A 238 0.54 3.83 5.22
C TRP A 238 -0.18 4.81 4.29
N CYS A 239 -1.50 4.95 4.44
CA CYS A 239 -2.33 5.77 3.55
C CYS A 239 -1.95 7.25 3.55
N TYR A 240 -1.57 7.79 4.71
CA TYR A 240 -1.23 9.19 4.91
C TYR A 240 -0.07 9.40 5.88
N GLY A 241 0.70 10.44 5.62
CA GLY A 241 1.70 11.00 6.54
C GLY A 241 3.13 10.53 6.30
N ASP A 242 3.96 10.81 7.30
CA ASP A 242 5.42 10.73 7.19
C ASP A 242 5.98 9.38 6.69
N PRO A 243 5.53 8.19 7.10
CA PRO A 243 6.18 6.93 6.70
C PRO A 243 6.29 6.75 5.19
N THR A 244 5.19 6.96 4.48
CA THR A 244 5.14 6.69 3.04
C THR A 244 5.60 7.89 2.23
N ILE A 245 5.36 9.11 2.68
CA ILE A 245 5.94 10.32 2.04
C ILE A 245 7.47 10.29 2.10
N ILE A 246 8.05 9.98 3.26
CA ILE A 246 9.51 9.89 3.41
C ILE A 246 10.07 8.73 2.58
N TYR A 247 9.38 7.59 2.54
CA TYR A 247 9.78 6.49 1.65
C TYR A 247 9.82 6.92 0.18
N SER A 248 8.74 7.54 -0.33
CA SER A 248 8.67 8.00 -1.72
C SER A 248 9.74 9.05 -2.04
N LEU A 249 10.00 9.99 -1.12
CA LEU A 249 11.07 10.98 -1.28
C LEU A 249 12.45 10.34 -1.37
N LEU A 250 12.77 9.39 -0.46
CA LEU A 250 14.06 8.70 -0.46
C LEU A 250 14.22 7.82 -1.70
N HIS A 251 13.18 7.09 -2.09
CA HIS A 251 13.18 6.26 -3.29
C HIS A 251 13.37 7.10 -4.55
N ALA A 252 12.63 8.21 -4.69
CA ALA A 252 12.72 9.07 -5.85
C ALA A 252 14.08 9.79 -5.93
N ALA A 253 14.61 10.27 -4.81
CA ALA A 253 15.92 10.89 -4.76
C ALA A 253 17.04 9.90 -5.14
N ASP A 254 17.00 8.67 -4.63
CA ASP A 254 17.92 7.59 -5.02
C ASP A 254 17.83 7.31 -6.53
N ALA A 255 16.60 7.16 -7.05
CA ALA A 255 16.36 6.89 -8.46
C ALA A 255 16.98 7.93 -9.41
N ILE A 256 16.93 9.22 -9.05
CA ILE A 256 17.49 10.29 -9.89
C ILE A 256 18.93 10.69 -9.54
N GLY A 257 19.55 10.00 -8.56
CA GLY A 257 20.90 10.29 -8.07
C GLY A 257 21.03 11.60 -7.28
N MET A 258 19.97 12.02 -6.59
CA MET A 258 19.94 13.20 -5.72
C MET A 258 20.35 12.83 -4.28
N ASN A 259 21.11 13.70 -3.62
CA ASN A 259 21.47 13.52 -2.21
C ASN A 259 20.26 13.72 -1.28
N ASN A 260 20.14 12.84 -0.28
CA ASN A 260 19.06 12.81 0.71
C ASN A 260 19.23 13.79 1.88
N GLU A 261 20.29 14.61 1.93
CA GLU A 261 20.57 15.56 3.03
C GLU A 261 19.37 16.41 3.45
N LYS A 262 18.58 16.91 2.49
CA LYS A 262 17.39 17.73 2.78
C LYS A 262 16.19 16.93 3.32
N ILE A 263 16.18 15.60 3.14
CA ILE A 263 15.13 14.69 3.63
C ILE A 263 15.45 14.21 5.06
N ILE A 264 16.73 14.21 5.47
CA ILE A 264 17.17 13.76 6.80
C ILE A 264 16.44 14.43 7.97
N PRO A 265 16.11 15.75 7.97
CA PRO A 265 15.30 16.35 9.02
C PRO A 265 13.94 15.65 9.22
N SER A 266 13.27 15.25 8.13
CA SER A 266 12.01 14.49 8.20
C SER A 266 12.22 13.10 8.77
N VAL A 267 13.31 12.43 8.40
CA VAL A 267 13.69 11.14 8.98
C VAL A 267 13.87 11.26 10.50
N LYS A 268 14.52 12.33 10.99
CA LYS A 268 14.68 12.55 12.44
C LYS A 268 13.34 12.70 13.17
N LYS A 269 12.36 13.37 12.57
CA LYS A 269 11.01 13.49 13.16
C LYS A 269 10.29 12.14 13.20
N LEU A 270 10.38 11.38 12.11
CA LEU A 270 9.85 10.02 12.02
C LEU A 270 10.41 9.11 13.12
N LYS A 271 11.71 9.21 13.44
CA LYS A 271 12.34 8.46 14.55
C LYS A 271 11.86 8.86 15.95
N ASN A 272 11.23 10.03 16.08
CA ASN A 272 10.61 10.47 17.32
C ASN A 272 9.14 10.05 17.45
N ARG A 273 8.60 9.28 16.48
CA ARG A 273 7.22 8.78 16.52
C ARG A 273 7.09 7.55 17.41
N ASN A 274 6.06 7.54 18.23
CA ASN A 274 5.70 6.46 19.14
C ASN A 274 4.17 6.31 19.19
N ILE A 275 3.66 5.33 19.93
CA ILE A 275 2.21 5.07 20.02
C ILE A 275 1.38 6.26 20.52
N GLU A 276 1.95 7.14 21.35
CA GLU A 276 1.23 8.29 21.94
C GLU A 276 1.03 9.43 20.92
N ASN A 277 1.92 9.53 19.93
CA ASN A 277 1.89 10.61 18.93
C ASN A 277 1.68 10.10 17.48
N ALA A 278 1.44 8.80 17.29
CA ALA A 278 1.20 8.21 15.97
C ALA A 278 -0.21 8.47 15.42
N GLY A 279 -1.18 8.83 16.27
CA GLY A 279 -2.57 9.00 15.86
C GLY A 279 -3.25 7.69 15.47
N LEU A 280 -2.85 6.58 16.10
CA LEU A 280 -3.47 5.27 15.94
C LEU A 280 -4.86 5.24 16.58
N ILE A 281 -5.79 4.52 15.97
CA ILE A 281 -7.11 4.27 16.55
C ILE A 281 -6.93 3.35 17.77
N ASN A 282 -7.49 3.75 18.90
CA ASN A 282 -7.48 2.99 20.15
C ASN A 282 -8.79 2.22 20.32
N PHE A 283 -8.74 0.89 20.32
CA PHE A 283 -9.88 0.02 20.63
C PHE A 283 -9.97 -0.16 22.15
N GLU A 284 -10.43 0.88 22.84
CA GLU A 284 -10.42 0.95 24.32
C GLU A 284 -11.12 -0.22 24.99
N ASP A 285 -12.31 -0.61 24.50
CA ASP A 285 -13.09 -1.74 25.02
C ASP A 285 -12.35 -3.09 24.94
N TYR A 286 -11.32 -3.17 24.09
CA TYR A 286 -10.55 -4.38 23.80
C TYR A 286 -9.07 -4.25 24.23
N ASN A 287 -8.66 -3.07 24.70
CA ASN A 287 -7.32 -2.74 25.17
C ASN A 287 -6.21 -2.97 24.11
N PHE A 288 -6.43 -2.59 22.85
CA PHE A 288 -5.38 -2.62 21.83
C PHE A 288 -5.44 -1.45 20.84
N LEU A 289 -4.30 -1.14 20.22
CA LEU A 289 -4.21 -0.15 19.15
C LEU A 289 -4.35 -0.82 17.78
N ASN A 290 -4.92 -0.10 16.82
CA ASN A 290 -5.17 -0.62 15.48
C ASN A 290 -3.92 -1.30 14.87
N THR A 291 -4.09 -2.54 14.44
CA THR A 291 -3.04 -3.37 13.86
C THR A 291 -3.14 -3.47 12.34
N SER A 292 -4.13 -2.82 11.74
CA SER A 292 -4.37 -2.92 10.30
C SER A 292 -3.22 -2.40 9.43
N PHE A 293 -3.27 -2.74 8.15
CA PHE A 293 -2.25 -2.27 7.19
C PHE A 293 -2.45 -0.80 6.81
N CYS A 294 -3.67 -0.36 6.50
CA CYS A 294 -3.91 0.97 5.95
C CYS A 294 -3.45 2.09 6.90
N HIS A 295 -3.76 1.95 8.18
CA HIS A 295 -3.55 2.99 9.18
C HIS A 295 -3.32 2.42 10.60
N GLY A 296 -2.77 1.21 10.67
CA GLY A 296 -2.37 0.54 11.89
C GLY A 296 -0.87 0.23 11.93
N THR A 297 -0.46 -0.48 12.99
CA THR A 297 0.95 -0.83 13.23
C THR A 297 1.57 -1.70 12.13
N SER A 298 0.77 -2.46 11.37
CA SER A 298 1.27 -3.28 10.26
C SER A 298 1.76 -2.44 9.08
N GLY A 299 0.99 -1.41 8.68
CA GLY A 299 1.41 -0.49 7.63
C GLY A 299 2.61 0.35 8.04
N ILE A 300 2.63 0.80 9.30
CA ILE A 300 3.79 1.51 9.87
C ILE A 300 5.04 0.65 9.73
N TYR A 301 5.02 -0.58 10.26
CA TYR A 301 6.18 -1.46 10.19
C TYR A 301 6.65 -1.68 8.75
N THR A 302 5.72 -2.00 7.84
CA THR A 302 6.06 -2.27 6.43
C THR A 302 6.67 -1.04 5.74
N SER A 303 6.14 0.16 6.01
CA SER A 303 6.69 1.42 5.50
C SER A 303 8.10 1.68 6.02
N LEU A 304 8.31 1.52 7.34
CA LEU A 304 9.62 1.67 7.96
C LEU A 304 10.61 0.63 7.44
N TYR A 305 10.15 -0.59 7.14
CA TYR A 305 11.00 -1.65 6.60
C TYR A 305 11.56 -1.25 5.24
N LYS A 306 10.73 -0.63 4.38
CA LYS A 306 11.16 -0.08 3.10
C LYS A 306 12.08 1.15 3.26
N ILE A 307 11.83 2.02 4.24
CA ILE A 307 12.69 3.18 4.54
C ILE A 307 14.09 2.74 5.00
N ASN A 308 14.19 1.64 5.76
CA ASN A 308 15.46 1.20 6.34
C ASN A 308 16.54 0.84 5.30
N LYS A 309 16.13 0.57 4.05
CA LYS A 309 17.04 0.41 2.90
C LYS A 309 17.87 1.67 2.63
N TYR A 310 17.33 2.85 2.89
CA TYR A 310 17.95 4.14 2.56
C TYR A 310 18.61 4.82 3.76
N VAL A 311 18.06 4.60 4.97
CA VAL A 311 18.52 5.24 6.20
C VAL A 311 18.42 4.25 7.36
N ASN A 312 19.43 4.20 8.23
CA ASN A 312 19.40 3.28 9.36
C ASN A 312 18.39 3.73 10.44
N ILE A 313 17.34 2.94 10.58
CA ILE A 313 16.26 3.07 11.56
C ILE A 313 15.95 1.72 12.25
N ASP A 314 16.96 0.87 12.43
CA ASP A 314 16.81 -0.48 13.00
C ASP A 314 16.13 -0.46 14.39
N ASN A 315 16.43 0.55 15.22
CA ASN A 315 15.81 0.70 16.53
C ASN A 315 14.33 1.04 16.44
N ASP A 316 13.96 1.91 15.50
CA ASP A 316 12.58 2.32 15.26
C ASP A 316 11.77 1.16 14.70
N LEU A 317 12.35 0.41 13.77
CA LEU A 317 11.79 -0.84 13.24
C LEU A 317 11.52 -1.85 14.35
N LYS A 318 12.49 -2.08 15.22
CA LYS A 318 12.34 -3.00 16.36
C LYS A 318 11.27 -2.54 17.34
N TYR A 319 11.17 -1.24 17.58
CA TYR A 319 10.10 -0.68 18.42
C TYR A 319 8.73 -0.96 17.82
N TRP A 320 8.51 -0.64 16.55
CA TRP A 320 7.22 -0.85 15.89
C TRP A 320 6.89 -2.33 15.66
N GLU A 321 7.89 -3.19 15.47
CA GLU A 321 7.73 -4.65 15.50
C GLU A 321 7.12 -5.10 16.83
N GLN A 322 7.68 -4.63 17.95
CA GLN A 322 7.18 -4.95 19.28
C GLN A 322 5.75 -4.43 19.48
N GLN A 323 5.44 -3.21 19.03
CA GLN A 323 4.08 -2.66 19.13
C GLN A 323 3.08 -3.51 18.34
N LEU A 324 3.41 -3.88 17.10
CA LEU A 324 2.56 -4.76 16.29
C LEU A 324 2.33 -6.10 17.00
N LEU A 325 3.39 -6.77 17.44
CA LEU A 325 3.27 -8.08 18.09
C LEU A 325 2.45 -8.01 19.39
N THR A 326 2.61 -6.96 20.19
CA THR A 326 1.83 -6.77 21.42
C THR A 326 0.36 -6.55 21.13
N HIS A 327 0.01 -5.61 20.25
CA HIS A 327 -1.39 -5.27 19.98
C HIS A 327 -2.11 -6.33 19.15
N LEU A 328 -1.41 -7.00 18.23
CA LEU A 328 -1.99 -8.09 17.45
C LEU A 328 -2.26 -9.33 18.30
N ASN A 329 -1.36 -9.69 19.22
CA ASN A 329 -1.66 -10.74 20.20
C ASN A 329 -2.91 -10.42 21.02
N GLN A 330 -3.06 -9.16 21.46
CA GLN A 330 -4.23 -8.73 22.20
C GLN A 330 -5.50 -8.80 21.35
N GLN A 331 -5.48 -8.34 20.11
CA GLN A 331 -6.60 -8.46 19.16
C GLN A 331 -6.99 -9.93 18.93
N LEU A 332 -6.02 -10.81 18.71
CA LEU A 332 -6.25 -12.24 18.48
C LEU A 332 -6.81 -12.96 19.73
N SER A 333 -6.64 -12.41 20.93
CA SER A 333 -7.27 -12.93 22.15
C SER A 333 -8.81 -12.85 22.13
N PHE A 334 -9.38 -12.03 21.24
CA PHE A 334 -10.82 -11.92 21.00
C PHE A 334 -11.29 -12.77 19.80
N LYS A 335 -10.51 -13.76 19.36
CA LYS A 335 -10.87 -14.65 18.25
C LYS A 335 -12.30 -15.20 18.38
N GLY A 336 -13.06 -15.09 17.29
CA GLY A 336 -14.46 -15.53 17.21
C GLY A 336 -15.48 -14.54 17.78
N LYS A 337 -15.04 -13.37 18.26
CA LYS A 337 -15.93 -12.28 18.70
C LYS A 337 -15.91 -11.14 17.69
N THR A 338 -17.05 -10.48 17.57
CA THR A 338 -17.16 -9.21 16.84
C THR A 338 -16.45 -8.11 17.62
N ILE A 339 -15.49 -7.44 16.97
CA ILE A 339 -14.80 -6.28 17.50
C ILE A 339 -15.44 -5.04 16.87
N TYR A 340 -15.98 -4.15 17.68
CA TYR A 340 -16.58 -2.91 17.23
C TYR A 340 -15.53 -1.80 17.18
N PHE A 341 -15.65 -0.90 16.20
CA PHE A 341 -14.88 0.34 16.22
C PHE A 341 -15.25 1.21 17.43
N PRO A 342 -14.34 2.10 17.87
CA PRO A 342 -14.63 3.03 18.97
C PRO A 342 -15.87 3.87 18.70
N LYS A 343 -16.55 4.31 19.76
CA LYS A 343 -17.84 5.02 19.66
C LYS A 343 -17.77 6.26 18.77
N GLU A 344 -16.64 6.95 18.76
CA GLU A 344 -16.38 8.15 17.96
C GLU A 344 -16.27 7.87 16.46
N ARG A 345 -16.11 6.59 16.08
CA ARG A 345 -16.04 6.10 14.70
C ARG A 345 -17.33 5.38 14.28
N GLN A 346 -18.33 5.31 15.16
CA GLN A 346 -19.63 4.73 14.84
C GLN A 346 -20.54 5.76 14.17
N ASP A 347 -21.43 5.30 13.28
CA ASP A 347 -22.48 6.12 12.67
C ASP A 347 -23.83 5.75 13.27
N GLU A 348 -24.77 6.70 13.30
CA GLU A 348 -26.13 6.45 13.82
C GLU A 348 -26.87 5.38 13.00
N ASN A 349 -26.56 5.25 11.71
CA ASN A 349 -27.19 4.34 10.77
C ASN A 349 -26.36 3.08 10.49
N TYR A 350 -25.08 3.05 10.90
CA TYR A 350 -24.20 1.94 10.60
C TYR A 350 -23.23 1.62 11.75
N THR A 351 -23.22 0.34 12.13
CA THR A 351 -22.27 -0.17 13.12
C THR A 351 -21.04 -0.71 12.43
N TYR A 352 -19.92 -0.01 12.59
CA TYR A 352 -18.62 -0.43 12.07
C TYR A 352 -17.98 -1.46 12.98
N THR A 353 -17.56 -2.56 12.38
CA THR A 353 -16.80 -3.64 13.02
C THR A 353 -15.46 -3.79 12.34
N LEU A 354 -14.46 -4.24 13.09
CA LEU A 354 -13.19 -4.66 12.52
C LEU A 354 -13.45 -5.91 11.65
N ASP A 355 -13.39 -5.76 10.33
CA ASP A 355 -13.39 -6.92 9.44
C ASP A 355 -12.07 -7.65 9.62
N ASN A 356 -12.16 -8.96 9.84
CA ASN A 356 -10.99 -9.78 10.11
C ASN A 356 -10.33 -10.32 8.85
N GLN A 357 -10.98 -10.29 7.68
CA GLN A 357 -10.37 -10.84 6.46
C GLN A 357 -9.78 -9.78 5.52
N GLU A 358 -10.01 -8.50 5.81
CA GLU A 358 -9.63 -7.41 4.91
C GLU A 358 -8.11 -7.22 4.78
N MET A 359 -7.65 -6.79 3.60
CA MET A 359 -6.24 -6.47 3.34
C MET A 359 -5.84 -5.15 4.01
N LEU A 360 -6.59 -4.07 3.78
CA LEU A 360 -6.30 -2.77 4.35
C LEU A 360 -6.61 -2.71 5.84
N ASN A 361 -7.78 -3.21 6.25
CA ASN A 361 -8.27 -3.01 7.61
C ASN A 361 -8.25 -4.26 8.50
N GLY A 362 -8.02 -5.44 7.93
CA GLY A 362 -8.15 -6.73 8.62
C GLY A 362 -6.86 -7.51 8.87
N LEU A 363 -7.01 -8.81 9.15
CA LEU A 363 -5.91 -9.68 9.53
C LEU A 363 -5.03 -10.11 8.35
N VAL A 364 -5.48 -10.00 7.10
CA VAL A 364 -4.66 -10.38 5.94
C VAL A 364 -3.41 -9.49 5.87
N GLY A 365 -3.59 -8.16 5.89
CA GLY A 365 -2.47 -7.22 5.85
C GLY A 365 -1.54 -7.37 7.06
N ALA A 366 -2.10 -7.67 8.23
CA ALA A 366 -1.32 -7.96 9.44
C ALA A 366 -0.51 -9.25 9.32
N ALA A 367 -1.11 -10.33 8.81
CA ALA A 367 -0.46 -11.62 8.60
C ALA A 367 0.66 -11.55 7.54
N LEU A 368 0.44 -10.82 6.46
CA LEU A 368 1.47 -10.52 5.45
C LEU A 368 2.63 -9.73 6.07
N THR A 369 2.35 -8.79 6.97
CA THR A 369 3.38 -8.06 7.72
C THR A 369 4.17 -8.98 8.67
N LEU A 370 3.51 -9.95 9.32
CA LEU A 370 4.19 -10.96 10.13
C LEU A 370 5.14 -11.83 9.30
N LEU A 371 4.77 -12.16 8.06
CA LEU A 371 5.68 -12.84 7.13
C LEU A 371 6.91 -11.98 6.82
N THR A 372 6.73 -10.67 6.60
CA THR A 372 7.85 -9.72 6.46
C THR A 372 8.76 -9.73 7.68
N ILE A 373 8.19 -9.69 8.90
CA ILE A 373 8.97 -9.74 10.14
C ILE A 373 9.78 -11.02 10.23
N LYS A 374 9.15 -12.16 9.98
CA LYS A 374 9.72 -13.50 10.17
C LYS A 374 10.82 -13.81 9.16
N TYR A 375 10.59 -13.50 7.89
CA TYR A 375 11.48 -13.89 6.80
C TYR A 375 12.38 -12.75 6.31
N LYS A 376 12.18 -11.53 6.79
CA LYS A 376 12.87 -10.32 6.32
C LYS A 376 12.80 -10.21 4.78
N ASN A 377 11.60 -10.47 4.24
CA ASN A 377 11.26 -10.32 2.83
C ASN A 377 9.84 -9.75 2.73
N ASN A 378 9.65 -8.72 1.91
CA ASN A 378 8.39 -8.00 1.76
C ASN A 378 7.94 -7.88 0.30
N ASP A 379 8.29 -8.83 -0.58
CA ASP A 379 7.98 -8.76 -2.01
C ASP A 379 6.47 -8.60 -2.29
N TRP A 380 5.61 -9.11 -1.40
CA TRP A 380 4.15 -8.93 -1.48
C TRP A 380 3.74 -7.46 -1.42
N SER A 381 4.51 -6.64 -0.69
CA SER A 381 4.17 -5.24 -0.41
C SER A 381 4.42 -4.33 -1.60
N ASP A 382 5.07 -4.79 -2.67
CA ASP A 382 5.25 -4.01 -3.89
C ASP A 382 3.91 -3.66 -4.56
N PHE A 383 2.87 -4.47 -4.36
CA PHE A 383 1.51 -4.11 -4.74
C PHE A 383 1.03 -2.82 -4.06
N MET A 384 1.44 -2.61 -2.80
CA MET A 384 1.07 -1.45 -1.98
C MET A 384 2.13 -0.34 -2.01
N PHE A 385 3.18 -0.47 -2.83
CA PHE A 385 4.34 0.43 -2.93
C PHE A 385 5.04 0.31 -4.28
#